data_AF-A0A8C7GRN0-F1
#
_entry.id   AF-A0A8C7GRN0-F1
#
_cell.length_a   1.000
_cell.length_b   1.000
_cell.length_c   1.000
_cell.angle_alpha   90.00
_cell.angle_beta   90.00
_cell.angle_gamma   90.00
#
_symmetry.space_group_name_H-M   'P 1'
#
loop_
_entity.id
_entity.type
_entity.pdbx_description
1 polymer ?
#
loop_
_entity_poly.entity_id
_entity_poly.type
_entity_poly.pdbx_seq_one_letter_code
_entity_poly.pdbx_strand_id
1 'polypeptide(L)'
;LLLATSPGILRVIKHFLSLSLSLSLSLSLSLSLSLSLSLSLSLSLSLSLSLSLSLSLSLSLSLSLSLSLSLSLSLSLSLSLSLLSPLSSLSSLTSHLTSPHLTTDYKEAFGLFDRVGDAKVAYNQVADIMRALGQNPTNKEVRKVLGNPSDDDMAGKRLEFEAFLPMLQHIVNDPNKGTFDDYVEGLRVFDKEGNGTVMGAELRIVLGTLGEKMTEAEIDALMQGQEDENGSINFEAFVKHIMSI
;
A
#
# COMPACT_ATOMS: atom_id res chain seq x y z
N LEU A 1 -9.47 -32.68 -95.91
CA LEU A 1 -9.42 -31.33 -96.52
C LEU A 1 -10.73 -30.86 -97.18
N LEU A 2 -11.88 -31.55 -97.01
CA LEU A 2 -13.15 -31.19 -97.68
C LEU A 2 -14.24 -30.56 -96.77
N LEU A 3 -13.98 -30.42 -95.46
CA LEU A 3 -14.91 -29.72 -94.53
C LEU A 3 -14.66 -28.21 -94.43
N ALA A 4 -13.54 -27.71 -94.99
CA ALA A 4 -13.16 -26.29 -94.93
C ALA A 4 -13.71 -25.44 -96.09
N THR A 5 -14.41 -26.04 -97.05
CA THR A 5 -14.89 -25.36 -98.26
C THR A 5 -16.37 -24.96 -98.22
N SER A 6 -17.14 -25.38 -97.20
CA SER A 6 -18.49 -24.86 -97.00
C SER A 6 -18.44 -23.55 -96.21
N PRO A 7 -18.83 -22.40 -96.80
CA PRO A 7 -18.77 -21.10 -96.13
C PRO A 7 -19.61 -21.04 -94.85
N GLY A 8 -20.61 -21.91 -94.71
CA GLY A 8 -21.41 -22.04 -93.48
C GLY A 8 -20.62 -22.60 -92.29
N ILE A 9 -19.83 -23.67 -92.51
CA ILE A 9 -19.07 -24.34 -91.44
C ILE A 9 -17.95 -23.44 -90.92
N LEU A 10 -17.23 -22.75 -91.81
CA LEU A 10 -16.18 -21.81 -91.41
C LEU A 10 -16.74 -20.61 -90.62
N ARG A 11 -17.96 -20.14 -90.97
CA ARG A 11 -18.64 -19.06 -90.25
C ARG A 11 -19.04 -19.50 -88.83
N VAL A 12 -19.55 -20.71 -88.67
CA VAL A 12 -19.89 -21.28 -87.35
C VAL A 12 -18.65 -21.46 -86.48
N ILE A 13 -17.56 -22.01 -87.02
CA ILE A 13 -16.30 -22.18 -86.27
C ILE A 13 -15.74 -20.83 -85.84
N LYS A 14 -15.67 -19.83 -86.74
CA LYS A 14 -15.21 -18.48 -86.38
C LYS A 14 -16.09 -17.84 -85.31
N HIS A 15 -17.42 -17.99 -85.41
CA HIS A 15 -18.33 -17.45 -84.43
C HIS A 15 -18.14 -18.10 -83.06
N PHE A 16 -18.03 -19.43 -83.02
CA PHE A 16 -17.79 -20.18 -81.77
C PHE A 16 -16.44 -19.80 -81.13
N LEU A 17 -15.38 -19.67 -81.91
CA LEU A 17 -14.05 -19.24 -81.44
C LEU A 17 -14.05 -17.78 -80.96
N SER A 18 -14.78 -16.89 -81.64
CA SER A 18 -14.93 -15.50 -81.22
C SER A 18 -15.74 -15.37 -79.93
N LEU A 19 -16.77 -16.20 -79.78
CA LEU A 19 -17.61 -16.24 -78.59
C LEU A 19 -16.85 -16.83 -77.40
N SER A 20 -16.14 -17.94 -77.59
CA SER A 20 -15.33 -18.55 -76.53
C SER A 20 -14.21 -17.62 -76.08
N LEU A 21 -13.53 -16.95 -77.01
CA LEU A 21 -12.45 -16.01 -76.69
C LEU A 21 -12.99 -14.76 -75.98
N SER A 22 -14.05 -14.14 -76.50
CA SER A 22 -14.67 -12.96 -75.86
C SER A 22 -15.24 -13.27 -74.48
N LEU A 23 -15.86 -14.44 -74.29
CA LEU A 23 -16.35 -14.88 -72.99
C LEU A 23 -15.19 -15.15 -72.02
N SER A 24 -14.13 -15.85 -72.45
CA SER A 24 -12.96 -16.10 -71.60
C SER A 24 -12.23 -14.81 -71.20
N LEU A 25 -12.11 -13.85 -72.12
CA LEU A 25 -11.42 -12.59 -71.88
C LEU A 25 -12.26 -11.68 -70.97
N SER A 26 -13.57 -11.57 -71.22
CA SER A 26 -14.46 -10.79 -70.37
C SER A 26 -14.57 -11.35 -68.96
N LEU A 27 -14.66 -12.68 -68.81
CA LEU A 27 -14.72 -13.32 -67.50
C LEU A 27 -13.39 -13.17 -66.75
N SER A 28 -12.25 -13.41 -67.39
CA SER A 28 -10.94 -13.26 -66.74
C SER A 28 -10.62 -11.81 -66.35
N LEU A 29 -10.94 -10.84 -67.22
CA LEU A 29 -10.72 -9.43 -66.93
C LEU A 29 -11.64 -8.93 -65.83
N SER A 30 -12.93 -9.30 -65.86
CA SER A 30 -13.90 -8.89 -64.82
C SER A 30 -13.57 -9.52 -63.46
N LEU A 31 -13.18 -10.79 -63.41
CA LEU A 31 -12.80 -11.45 -62.18
C LEU A 31 -11.50 -10.87 -61.62
N SER A 32 -10.48 -10.65 -62.45
CA SER A 32 -9.20 -10.09 -62.01
C SER A 32 -9.31 -8.65 -61.53
N LEU A 33 -10.06 -7.80 -62.23
CA LEU A 33 -10.30 -6.42 -61.78
C LEU A 33 -11.13 -6.38 -60.50
N SER A 34 -12.23 -7.13 -60.44
CA SER A 34 -13.10 -7.11 -59.26
C SER A 34 -12.38 -7.59 -58.01
N LEU A 35 -11.62 -8.69 -58.12
CA LEU A 35 -10.89 -9.27 -57.00
C LEU A 35 -9.71 -8.38 -56.56
N SER A 36 -8.98 -7.80 -57.50
CA SER A 36 -7.85 -6.90 -57.19
C SER A 36 -8.30 -5.59 -56.57
N LEU A 37 -9.38 -4.96 -57.08
CA LEU A 37 -9.96 -3.77 -56.46
C LEU A 37 -10.53 -4.10 -55.07
N SER A 38 -11.28 -5.20 -54.94
CA SER A 38 -11.89 -5.54 -53.65
C SER A 38 -10.85 -5.85 -52.58
N LEU A 39 -9.78 -6.60 -52.92
CA LEU A 39 -8.71 -6.88 -51.98
C LEU A 39 -7.93 -5.61 -51.62
N SER A 40 -7.53 -4.81 -52.61
CA SER A 40 -6.70 -3.62 -52.37
C SER A 40 -7.43 -2.57 -51.54
N LEU A 41 -8.72 -2.30 -51.83
CA LEU A 41 -9.54 -1.39 -51.02
C LEU A 41 -9.80 -1.95 -49.63
N SER A 42 -10.17 -3.22 -49.49
CA SER A 42 -10.46 -3.81 -48.17
C SER A 42 -9.22 -3.86 -47.27
N LEU A 43 -8.07 -4.25 -47.79
CA LEU A 43 -6.81 -4.25 -47.03
C LEU A 43 -6.34 -2.84 -46.69
N SER A 44 -6.36 -1.91 -47.66
CA SER A 44 -5.89 -0.54 -47.41
C SER A 44 -6.76 0.20 -46.39
N LEU A 45 -8.09 0.10 -46.48
CA LEU A 45 -8.99 0.69 -45.49
C LEU A 45 -8.87 0.00 -44.14
N SER A 46 -8.85 -1.34 -44.08
CA SER A 46 -8.78 -2.04 -42.80
C SER A 46 -7.46 -1.78 -42.06
N LEU A 47 -6.32 -1.80 -42.75
CA LEU A 47 -5.02 -1.47 -42.16
C LEU A 47 -4.93 0.00 -41.76
N SER A 48 -5.34 0.94 -42.63
CA SER A 48 -5.25 2.37 -42.31
C SER A 48 -6.13 2.77 -41.14
N LEU A 49 -7.39 2.30 -41.10
CA LEU A 49 -8.30 2.54 -39.97
C LEU A 49 -7.82 1.84 -38.70
N SER A 50 -7.43 0.56 -38.76
CA SER A 50 -7.00 -0.17 -37.57
C SER A 50 -5.73 0.43 -36.96
N LEU A 51 -4.71 0.75 -37.76
CA LEU A 51 -3.49 1.39 -37.24
C LEU A 51 -3.76 2.81 -36.74
N SER A 52 -4.48 3.63 -37.50
CA SER A 52 -4.74 5.02 -37.08
C SER A 52 -5.56 5.09 -35.80
N LEU A 53 -6.64 4.31 -35.67
CA LEU A 53 -7.44 4.25 -34.45
C LEU A 53 -6.67 3.63 -33.29
N SER A 54 -5.97 2.51 -33.50
CA SER A 54 -5.24 1.85 -32.41
C SER A 54 -4.10 2.69 -31.87
N LEU A 55 -3.27 3.30 -32.73
CA LEU A 55 -2.19 4.19 -32.29
C LEU A 55 -2.75 5.48 -31.69
N SER A 56 -3.72 6.13 -32.31
CA SER A 56 -4.26 7.40 -31.78
C SER A 56 -4.96 7.20 -30.43
N LEU A 57 -5.81 6.18 -30.28
CA LEU A 57 -6.43 5.89 -28.98
C LEU A 57 -5.40 5.43 -27.96
N SER A 58 -4.50 4.49 -28.29
CA SER A 58 -3.54 3.97 -27.30
C SER A 58 -2.59 5.06 -26.81
N LEU A 59 -2.04 5.90 -27.70
CA LEU A 59 -1.17 7.02 -27.30
C LEU A 59 -1.96 8.09 -26.55
N SER A 60 -3.13 8.52 -27.05
CA SER A 60 -3.90 9.57 -26.38
C SER A 60 -4.40 9.14 -25.00
N LEU A 61 -4.92 7.91 -24.86
CA LEU A 61 -5.35 7.38 -23.57
C LEU A 61 -4.17 7.14 -22.64
N SER A 62 -3.08 6.50 -23.10
CA SER A 62 -1.93 6.23 -22.23
C SER A 62 -1.25 7.52 -21.75
N LEU A 63 -1.04 8.51 -22.62
CA LEU A 63 -0.47 9.80 -22.22
C LEU A 63 -1.45 10.59 -21.33
N SER A 64 -2.73 10.68 -21.68
CA SER A 64 -3.69 11.43 -20.86
C SER A 64 -3.91 10.80 -19.49
N LEU A 65 -4.06 9.47 -19.40
CA LEU A 65 -4.16 8.79 -18.12
C LEU A 65 -2.86 8.87 -17.33
N SER A 66 -1.69 8.63 -17.93
CA SER A 66 -0.43 8.67 -17.20
C SER A 66 -0.10 10.08 -16.68
N LEU A 67 -0.32 11.13 -17.48
CA LEU A 67 -0.14 12.50 -17.02
C LEU A 67 -1.19 12.89 -15.97
N SER A 68 -2.47 12.57 -16.17
CA SER A 68 -3.51 12.93 -15.18
C SER A 68 -3.35 12.19 -13.86
N LEU A 69 -3.01 10.89 -13.88
CA LEU A 69 -2.70 10.11 -12.69
C LEU A 69 -1.42 10.61 -12.01
N SER A 70 -0.34 10.84 -12.75
CA SER A 70 0.91 11.33 -12.14
C SER A 70 0.77 12.74 -11.55
N LEU A 71 0.07 13.66 -12.23
CA LEU A 71 -0.23 14.97 -11.66
C LEU A 71 -1.18 14.88 -10.48
N SER A 72 -2.26 14.10 -10.54
CA SER A 72 -3.20 13.98 -9.42
C SER A 72 -2.57 13.28 -8.21
N LEU A 73 -1.77 12.22 -8.40
CA LEU A 73 -1.02 11.60 -7.32
C LEU A 73 0.06 12.53 -6.76
N SER A 74 0.82 13.24 -7.59
CA SER A 74 1.84 14.17 -7.09
C SER A 74 1.24 15.38 -6.36
N LEU A 75 0.13 15.94 -6.85
CA LEU A 75 -0.59 17.00 -6.15
C LEU A 75 -1.23 16.48 -4.87
N SER A 76 -1.89 15.31 -4.90
CA SER A 76 -2.49 14.75 -3.68
C SER A 76 -1.44 14.36 -2.66
N LEU A 77 -0.32 13.72 -3.03
CA LEU A 77 0.78 13.45 -2.11
C LEU A 77 1.39 14.75 -1.59
N SER A 78 1.69 15.73 -2.45
CA SER A 78 2.29 16.99 -1.99
C SER A 78 1.35 17.78 -1.08
N LEU A 79 0.04 17.80 -1.35
CA LEU A 79 -0.95 18.40 -0.47
C LEU A 79 -1.09 17.60 0.83
N SER A 80 -1.08 16.27 0.76
CA SER A 80 -1.12 15.38 1.92
C SER A 80 0.10 15.60 2.79
N LEU A 81 1.31 15.63 2.22
CA LEU A 81 2.60 15.88 2.88
C LEU A 81 2.71 17.31 3.39
N SER A 82 2.11 18.30 2.71
CA SER A 82 2.06 19.69 3.16
C SER A 82 1.04 19.87 4.31
N LEU A 83 -0.07 19.12 4.30
CA LEU A 83 -1.00 19.00 5.42
C LEU A 83 -0.49 18.07 6.53
N LEU A 84 0.47 17.17 6.23
CA LEU A 84 1.26 16.40 7.19
C LEU A 84 2.49 17.19 7.69
N SER A 85 2.87 18.29 7.05
CA SER A 85 3.97 19.12 7.55
C SER A 85 3.70 19.65 8.96
N PRO A 86 2.47 20.02 9.37
CA PRO A 86 2.16 20.24 10.79
C PRO A 86 2.19 18.97 11.65
N LEU A 87 2.16 17.75 11.08
CA LEU A 87 2.40 16.49 11.81
C LEU A 87 3.89 16.11 11.90
N SER A 88 4.73 16.51 10.94
CA SER A 88 6.19 16.37 11.04
C SER A 88 6.78 17.29 12.11
N SER A 89 6.07 18.37 12.44
CA SER A 89 6.21 19.09 13.70
C SER A 89 5.44 18.41 14.84
N LEU A 90 5.59 17.10 15.01
CA LEU A 90 5.26 16.46 16.30
C LEU A 90 6.11 17.07 17.44
N SER A 91 7.24 17.72 17.08
CA SER A 91 8.01 18.60 17.98
C SER A 91 7.25 19.86 18.42
N SER A 92 6.15 20.24 17.74
CA SER A 92 5.25 21.34 18.12
C SER A 92 4.22 20.95 19.19
N LEU A 93 4.12 19.66 19.55
CA LEU A 93 3.26 19.22 20.68
C LEU A 93 3.67 19.86 22.02
N THR A 94 4.90 20.37 22.13
CA THR A 94 5.31 21.21 23.27
C THR A 94 4.45 22.47 23.45
N SER A 95 3.75 22.95 22.42
CA SER A 95 2.89 24.14 22.48
C SER A 95 1.38 23.86 22.44
N HIS A 96 0.96 22.58 22.32
CA HIS A 96 -0.41 22.24 21.90
C HIS A 96 -1.20 21.30 22.82
N LEU A 97 -0.89 21.24 24.12
CA LEU A 97 -1.87 20.76 25.12
C LEU A 97 -2.88 21.84 25.54
N THR A 98 -2.78 23.04 24.96
CA THR A 98 -3.62 24.20 25.30
C THR A 98 -4.73 24.48 24.28
N SER A 99 -4.82 23.72 23.17
CA SER A 99 -5.96 23.87 22.26
C SER A 99 -7.18 23.19 22.89
N PRO A 100 -8.32 23.90 23.06
CA PRO A 100 -9.48 23.38 23.78
C PRO A 100 -10.09 22.15 23.10
N HIS A 101 -9.89 21.98 21.80
CA HIS A 101 -10.41 20.84 21.04
C HIS A 101 -9.62 19.56 21.33
N LEU A 102 -8.28 19.62 21.34
CA LEU A 102 -7.43 18.43 21.56
C LEU A 102 -7.50 17.97 23.03
N THR A 103 -7.65 18.89 23.98
CA THR A 103 -7.89 18.53 25.39
C THR A 103 -9.22 17.80 25.58
N THR A 104 -10.21 18.07 24.73
CA THR A 104 -11.50 17.35 24.76
C THR A 104 -11.32 15.91 24.31
N ASP A 105 -10.60 15.68 23.21
CA ASP A 105 -10.33 14.32 22.70
C ASP A 105 -9.55 13.47 23.73
N TYR A 106 -8.53 14.06 24.37
CA TYR A 106 -7.79 13.39 25.45
C TYR A 106 -8.66 13.10 26.68
N LYS A 107 -9.58 14.00 27.01
CA LYS A 107 -10.49 13.84 28.15
C LYS A 107 -11.53 12.75 27.90
N GLU A 108 -12.03 12.66 26.68
CA GLU A 108 -12.94 11.58 26.27
C GLU A 108 -12.23 10.23 26.32
N ALA A 109 -11.02 10.12 25.76
CA ALA A 109 -10.21 8.91 25.83
C ALA A 109 -9.88 8.51 27.28
N PHE A 110 -9.52 9.46 28.13
CA PHE A 110 -9.30 9.24 29.57
C PHE A 110 -10.58 8.72 30.26
N GLY A 111 -11.73 9.28 29.91
CA GLY A 111 -13.04 8.86 30.41
C GLY A 111 -13.40 7.41 30.09
N LEU A 112 -12.90 6.83 28.99
CA LEU A 112 -13.13 5.42 28.65
C LEU A 112 -12.53 4.44 29.68
N PHE A 113 -11.54 4.88 30.45
CA PHE A 113 -10.89 4.07 31.48
C PHE A 113 -11.50 4.26 32.87
N ASP A 114 -12.35 5.27 33.06
CA ASP A 114 -13.07 5.49 34.31
C ASP A 114 -14.23 4.51 34.46
N ARG A 115 -13.96 3.40 35.15
CA ARG A 115 -14.98 2.38 35.46
C ARG A 115 -15.89 2.75 36.64
N VAL A 116 -15.57 3.79 37.40
CA VAL A 116 -16.29 4.19 38.62
C VAL A 116 -17.24 5.36 38.35
N GLY A 117 -16.93 6.21 37.37
CA GLY A 117 -17.71 7.40 37.02
C GLY A 117 -17.39 8.60 37.92
N ASP A 118 -16.22 8.63 38.57
CA ASP A 118 -15.77 9.72 39.44
C ASP A 118 -14.83 10.71 38.74
N ALA A 119 -14.70 10.60 37.41
CA ALA A 119 -13.79 11.35 36.56
C ALA A 119 -12.30 11.11 36.89
N LYS A 120 -11.98 9.92 37.41
CA LYS A 120 -10.61 9.52 37.74
C LYS A 120 -10.28 8.15 37.17
N VAL A 121 -8.99 7.87 37.03
CA VAL A 121 -8.47 6.56 36.60
C VAL A 121 -7.51 6.00 37.64
N ALA A 122 -7.40 4.68 37.73
CA ALA A 122 -6.45 4.07 38.66
C ALA A 122 -5.00 4.28 38.17
N TYR A 123 -4.06 4.39 39.10
CA TYR A 123 -2.64 4.61 38.77
C TYR A 123 -2.07 3.51 37.86
N ASN A 124 -2.49 2.26 38.05
CA ASN A 124 -2.10 1.13 37.20
C ASN A 124 -2.63 1.20 35.76
N GLN A 125 -3.62 2.04 35.45
CA GLN A 125 -4.14 2.22 34.09
C GLN A 125 -3.44 3.35 33.32
N VAL A 126 -2.62 4.16 34.00
CA VAL A 126 -2.01 5.36 33.40
C VAL A 126 -1.13 5.02 32.19
N ALA A 127 -0.39 3.91 32.27
CA ALA A 127 0.45 3.45 31.16
C ALA A 127 -0.40 3.09 29.93
N ASP A 128 -1.51 2.38 30.14
CA ASP A 128 -2.39 1.93 29.06
C ASP A 128 -3.12 3.10 28.40
N ILE A 129 -3.49 4.12 29.18
CA ILE A 129 -4.07 5.36 28.65
C ILE A 129 -3.05 6.09 27.77
N MET A 130 -1.79 6.22 28.22
CA MET A 130 -0.74 6.84 27.41
C MET A 130 -0.52 6.09 26.09
N ARG A 131 -0.55 4.75 26.13
CA ARG A 131 -0.50 3.88 24.94
C ARG A 131 -1.69 4.06 24.02
N ALA A 132 -2.90 4.13 24.56
CA ALA A 132 -4.11 4.41 23.79
C ALA A 132 -4.09 5.81 23.12
N LEU A 133 -3.33 6.76 23.69
CA LEU A 133 -3.08 8.09 23.13
C LEU A 133 -1.89 8.15 22.17
N GLY A 134 -1.37 6.99 21.73
CA GLY A 134 -0.29 6.87 20.75
C GLY A 134 1.10 7.19 21.30
N GLN A 135 1.29 7.16 22.62
CA GLN A 135 2.61 7.25 23.24
C GLN A 135 3.08 5.88 23.72
N ASN A 136 4.38 5.59 23.63
CA ASN A 136 4.93 4.29 24.03
C ASN A 136 5.89 4.41 25.23
N PRO A 137 5.43 4.87 26.41
CA PRO A 137 6.30 4.99 27.58
C PRO A 137 6.67 3.62 28.16
N THR A 138 7.86 3.57 28.77
CA THR A 138 8.27 2.42 29.60
C THR A 138 7.51 2.41 30.93
N ASN A 139 7.34 1.24 31.55
CA ASN A 139 6.69 1.15 32.86
C ASN A 139 7.47 1.93 33.93
N LYS A 140 8.80 1.99 33.81
CA LYS A 140 9.68 2.80 34.65
C LYS A 140 9.45 4.30 34.48
N GLU A 141 9.29 4.79 33.26
CA GLU A 141 8.94 6.20 32.99
C GLU A 141 7.60 6.56 33.61
N VAL A 142 6.58 5.72 33.44
CA VAL A 142 5.25 5.93 34.02
C VAL A 142 5.33 6.00 35.55
N ARG A 143 6.05 5.06 36.18
CA ARG A 143 6.28 5.12 37.64
C ARG A 143 7.00 6.41 38.05
N LYS A 144 7.97 6.88 37.27
CA LYS A 144 8.70 8.12 37.55
C LYS A 144 7.80 9.35 37.49
N VAL A 145 6.96 9.50 36.46
CA VAL A 145 6.04 10.65 36.34
C VAL A 145 4.92 10.62 37.37
N LEU A 146 4.56 9.43 37.88
CA LEU A 146 3.64 9.26 39.02
C LEU A 146 4.30 9.52 40.38
N GLY A 147 5.59 9.83 40.43
CA GLY A 147 6.32 10.11 41.67
C GLY A 147 6.84 8.88 42.41
N ASN A 148 7.16 7.81 41.68
CA ASN A 148 7.61 6.50 42.20
C ASN A 148 6.66 5.93 43.28
N PRO A 149 5.39 5.69 42.95
CA PRO A 149 4.42 5.12 43.87
C PRO A 149 4.81 3.72 44.33
N SER A 150 4.40 3.35 45.55
CA SER A 150 4.43 1.96 46.03
C SER A 150 3.43 1.09 45.26
N ASP A 151 3.51 -0.24 45.42
CA ASP A 151 2.54 -1.12 44.78
C ASP A 151 1.11 -0.97 45.36
N ASP A 152 1.00 -0.64 46.65
CA ASP A 152 -0.28 -0.28 47.28
C ASP A 152 -0.86 1.00 46.67
N ASP A 153 -0.01 1.99 46.39
CA ASP A 153 -0.41 3.22 45.70
C ASP A 153 -0.87 2.92 44.27
N MET A 154 -0.17 2.05 43.55
CA MET A 154 -0.55 1.64 42.19
C MET A 154 -1.92 0.94 42.15
N ALA A 155 -2.27 0.20 43.21
CA ALA A 155 -3.55 -0.50 43.33
C ALA A 155 -4.70 0.39 43.85
N GLY A 156 -4.38 1.34 44.75
CA GLY A 156 -5.39 2.09 45.51
C GLY A 156 -5.58 3.55 45.10
N LYS A 157 -4.57 4.21 44.53
CA LYS A 157 -4.66 5.63 44.17
C LYS A 157 -5.32 5.83 42.81
N ARG A 158 -6.06 6.93 42.73
CA ARG A 158 -6.77 7.38 41.53
C ARG A 158 -6.28 8.78 41.14
N LEU A 159 -6.14 9.02 39.85
CA LEU A 159 -5.62 10.24 39.24
C LEU A 159 -6.76 10.96 38.49
N GLU A 160 -6.87 12.27 38.65
CA GLU A 160 -7.78 13.11 37.87
C GLU A 160 -7.14 13.61 36.57
N PHE A 161 -7.96 13.99 35.58
CA PHE A 161 -7.50 14.35 34.24
C PHE A 161 -6.52 15.54 34.24
N GLU A 162 -6.80 16.59 35.01
CA GLU A 162 -5.95 17.78 35.11
C GLU A 162 -4.54 17.45 35.64
N ALA A 163 -4.42 16.44 36.50
CA ALA A 163 -3.12 15.97 37.00
C ALA A 163 -2.41 15.01 36.02
N PHE A 164 -3.15 14.35 35.13
CA PHE A 164 -2.61 13.47 34.09
C PHE A 164 -1.94 14.26 32.94
N LEU A 165 -2.50 15.40 32.54
CA LEU A 165 -1.97 16.23 31.44
C LEU A 165 -0.47 16.56 31.52
N PRO A 166 0.08 17.08 32.64
CA PRO A 166 1.51 17.36 32.72
C PRO A 166 2.37 16.09 32.64
N MET A 167 1.86 14.94 33.09
CA MET A 167 2.56 13.66 32.98
C MET A 167 2.63 13.22 31.51
N LEU A 168 1.50 13.33 30.79
CA LEU A 168 1.47 13.05 29.35
C LEU A 168 2.40 13.99 28.59
N GLN A 169 2.41 15.28 28.92
CA GLN A 169 3.31 16.27 28.31
C GLN A 169 4.79 15.89 28.46
N HIS A 170 5.17 15.40 29.64
CA HIS A 170 6.54 14.95 29.88
C HIS A 170 6.92 13.78 28.98
N ILE A 171 6.03 12.80 28.81
CA ILE A 171 6.28 11.62 27.95
C ILE A 171 6.33 12.00 26.46
N VAL A 172 5.40 12.86 26.01
CA VAL A 172 5.34 13.31 24.62
C VAL A 172 6.64 13.99 24.19
N ASN A 173 7.21 14.79 25.11
CA ASN A 173 8.40 15.58 24.86
C ASN A 173 9.72 14.87 25.18
N ASP A 174 9.69 13.59 25.56
CA ASP A 174 10.93 12.84 25.81
C ASP A 174 11.69 12.68 24.48
N PRO A 175 12.91 13.24 24.37
CA PRO A 175 13.71 13.12 23.14
C PRO A 175 14.29 11.71 22.95
N ASN A 176 14.25 10.85 23.97
CA ASN A 176 14.88 9.53 23.94
C ASN A 176 13.92 8.43 23.45
N LYS A 177 13.19 8.70 22.36
CA LYS A 177 12.40 7.66 21.69
C LYS A 177 13.34 6.81 20.84
N GLY A 178 13.35 5.49 21.07
CA GLY A 178 14.17 4.56 20.30
C GLY A 178 13.87 4.66 18.80
N THR A 179 14.91 4.71 17.98
CA THR A 179 14.77 4.74 16.53
C THR A 179 14.68 3.33 15.96
N PHE A 180 14.22 3.21 14.71
CA PHE A 180 14.19 1.94 13.99
C PHE A 180 15.57 1.25 14.01
N ASP A 181 16.63 2.01 13.77
CA ASP A 181 18.01 1.51 13.73
C ASP A 181 18.46 0.99 15.10
N ASP A 182 18.05 1.65 16.20
CA ASP A 182 18.38 1.21 17.57
C ASP A 182 17.76 -0.17 17.88
N TYR A 183 16.51 -0.39 17.48
CA TYR A 183 15.82 -1.67 17.69
C TYR A 183 16.42 -2.79 16.84
N VAL A 184 16.73 -2.50 15.56
CA VAL A 184 17.35 -3.47 14.66
C VAL A 184 18.73 -3.86 15.16
N GLU A 185 19.56 -2.90 15.59
CA GLU A 185 20.90 -3.19 16.10
C GLU A 185 20.85 -3.94 17.44
N GLY A 186 19.86 -3.65 18.30
CA GLY A 186 19.62 -4.41 19.52
C GLY A 186 19.28 -5.87 19.27
N LEU A 187 18.46 -6.16 18.24
CA LEU A 187 18.10 -7.54 17.86
C LEU A 187 19.20 -8.25 17.08
N ARG A 188 20.03 -7.52 16.33
CA ARG A 188 21.17 -8.07 15.59
C ARG A 188 22.17 -8.80 16.49
N VAL A 189 22.29 -8.42 17.76
CA VAL A 189 23.14 -9.10 18.75
C VAL A 189 22.78 -10.59 18.90
N PHE A 190 21.54 -10.97 18.60
CA PHE A 190 21.06 -12.36 18.66
C PHE A 190 21.18 -13.10 17.31
N ASP A 191 21.52 -12.41 16.22
CA ASP A 191 21.76 -13.03 14.91
C ASP A 191 23.19 -13.58 14.85
N LYS A 192 23.34 -14.82 15.28
CA LYS A 192 24.64 -15.53 15.30
C LYS A 192 25.18 -15.83 13.91
N GLU A 193 24.31 -15.91 12.90
CA GLU A 193 24.65 -16.32 11.54
C GLU A 193 24.84 -15.15 10.58
N GLY A 194 24.41 -13.94 10.99
CA GLY A 194 24.43 -12.74 10.15
C GLY A 194 23.43 -12.82 8.98
N ASN A 195 22.38 -13.63 9.12
CA ASN A 195 21.43 -13.94 8.05
C ASN A 195 20.18 -13.04 8.09
N GLY A 196 20.08 -12.12 9.05
CA GLY A 196 18.93 -11.23 9.23
C GLY A 196 17.76 -11.86 10.00
N THR A 197 17.99 -12.99 10.68
CA THR A 197 16.96 -13.70 11.45
C THR A 197 17.42 -14.08 12.86
N VAL A 198 16.45 -14.23 13.76
CA VAL A 198 16.65 -14.74 15.12
C VAL A 198 15.66 -15.87 15.37
N MET A 199 16.07 -16.90 16.10
CA MET A 199 15.14 -17.97 16.50
C MET A 199 14.01 -17.41 17.36
N GLY A 200 12.76 -17.72 17.02
CA GLY A 200 11.60 -17.26 17.78
C GLY A 200 11.65 -17.67 19.25
N ALA A 201 12.13 -18.88 19.53
CA ALA A 201 12.36 -19.35 20.90
C ALA A 201 13.37 -18.49 21.69
N GLU A 202 14.45 -18.03 21.04
CA GLU A 202 15.45 -17.15 21.68
C GLU A 202 14.85 -15.76 21.94
N LEU A 203 14.11 -15.21 20.97
CA LEU A 203 13.46 -13.91 21.12
C LEU A 203 12.41 -13.92 22.26
N ARG A 204 11.62 -15.00 22.39
CA ARG A 204 10.67 -15.17 23.50
C ARG A 204 11.35 -15.11 24.87
N ILE A 205 12.48 -15.78 25.01
CA ILE A 205 13.26 -15.76 26.26
C ILE A 205 13.78 -14.35 26.54
N VAL A 206 14.28 -13.66 25.51
CA VAL A 206 14.78 -12.28 25.63
C VAL A 206 13.68 -11.36 26.14
N LEU A 207 12.50 -11.37 25.52
CA LEU A 207 11.36 -10.52 25.92
C LEU A 207 10.82 -10.83 27.33
N GLY A 208 10.94 -12.08 27.79
CA GLY A 208 10.52 -12.50 29.13
C GLY A 208 11.55 -12.24 30.24
N THR A 209 12.81 -11.97 29.90
CA THR A 209 13.92 -11.93 30.88
C THR A 209 14.70 -10.63 30.92
N LEU A 210 14.90 -9.97 29.77
CA LEU A 210 15.73 -8.78 29.62
C LEU A 210 14.86 -7.51 29.65
N GLY A 211 15.36 -6.47 30.34
CA GLY A 211 14.66 -5.20 30.43
C GLY A 211 13.39 -5.25 31.28
N GLU A 212 12.32 -4.63 30.79
CA GLU A 212 10.99 -4.71 31.39
C GLU A 212 10.30 -6.00 30.92
N LYS A 213 10.16 -6.95 31.84
CA LYS A 213 9.65 -8.28 31.52
C LYS A 213 8.21 -8.22 31.03
N MET A 214 7.96 -8.88 29.90
CA MET A 214 6.62 -9.13 29.40
C MET A 214 6.08 -10.45 29.97
N THR A 215 4.76 -10.52 30.12
CA THR A 215 4.07 -11.76 30.47
C THR A 215 4.04 -12.72 29.27
N GLU A 216 3.91 -14.01 29.53
CA GLU A 216 3.84 -15.04 28.47
C GLU A 216 2.70 -14.75 27.47
N ALA A 217 1.55 -14.29 27.96
CA ALA A 217 0.41 -13.91 27.13
C ALA A 217 0.69 -12.71 26.20
N GLU A 218 1.43 -11.70 26.69
CA GLU A 218 1.83 -10.55 25.86
C GLU A 218 2.84 -10.96 24.79
N ILE A 219 3.79 -11.83 25.15
CA ILE A 219 4.77 -12.37 24.21
C ILE A 219 4.08 -13.20 23.13
N ASP A 220 3.14 -14.07 23.50
CA ASP A 220 2.39 -14.89 22.55
C ASP A 220 1.60 -14.05 21.55
N ALA A 221 0.95 -12.98 22.02
CA ALA A 221 0.23 -12.05 21.17
C ALA A 221 1.18 -11.31 20.21
N LEU A 222 2.35 -10.88 20.68
CA LEU A 222 3.35 -10.17 19.88
C LEU A 222 4.00 -11.06 18.82
N MET A 223 4.24 -12.33 19.15
CA MET A 223 4.95 -13.29 18.31
C MET A 223 4.03 -13.98 17.29
N GLN A 224 2.72 -13.80 17.40
CA GLN A 224 1.74 -14.46 16.54
C GLN A 224 1.94 -14.09 15.07
N GLY A 225 2.22 -15.11 14.24
CA GLY A 225 2.39 -14.96 12.79
C GLY A 225 3.72 -14.31 12.37
N GLN A 226 4.68 -14.14 13.29
CA GLN A 226 6.00 -13.55 12.99
C GLN A 226 7.05 -14.61 12.65
N GLU A 227 6.84 -15.86 13.10
CA GLU A 227 7.73 -17.00 12.86
C GLU A 227 7.48 -17.61 11.47
N ASP A 228 8.57 -17.95 10.76
CA ASP A 228 8.53 -18.69 9.50
C ASP A 228 8.36 -20.21 9.72
N GLU A 229 8.41 -20.99 8.63
CA GLU A 229 8.27 -22.46 8.68
C GLU A 229 9.37 -23.15 9.54
N ASN A 230 10.49 -22.47 9.78
CA ASN A 230 11.61 -22.97 10.57
C ASN A 230 11.58 -22.46 12.02
N GLY A 231 10.59 -21.64 12.40
CA GLY A 231 10.52 -21.00 13.71
C GLY A 231 11.48 -19.81 13.86
N SER A 232 11.95 -19.24 12.75
CA SER A 232 12.84 -18.09 12.70
C SER A 232 12.06 -16.81 12.40
N ILE A 233 12.57 -15.67 12.86
CA ILE A 233 11.94 -14.36 12.73
C ILE A 233 12.89 -13.42 12.03
N ASN A 234 12.43 -12.80 10.95
CA ASN A 234 13.14 -11.68 10.35
C ASN A 234 12.97 -10.45 11.25
N PHE A 235 14.03 -10.05 11.96
CA PHE A 235 13.93 -9.00 12.97
C PHE A 235 13.68 -7.61 12.38
N GLU A 236 14.12 -7.32 11.15
CA GLU A 236 13.79 -6.04 10.50
C GLU A 236 12.29 -5.94 10.18
N ALA A 237 11.69 -7.00 9.66
CA ALA A 237 10.25 -7.07 9.41
C ALA A 237 9.46 -6.99 10.72
N PHE A 238 9.93 -7.69 11.76
CA PHE A 238 9.34 -7.65 13.10
C PHE A 238 9.36 -6.25 13.71
N VAL A 239 10.49 -5.54 13.66
CA VAL A 239 10.58 -4.15 14.16
C VAL A 239 9.66 -3.22 13.35
N LYS A 240 9.61 -3.35 12.02
CA LYS A 240 8.66 -2.58 11.19
C LYS A 240 7.21 -2.84 11.58
N HIS A 241 6.87 -4.10 11.86
CA HIS A 241 5.54 -4.46 12.32
C HIS A 241 5.22 -3.77 13.65
N ILE A 242 6.09 -3.89 14.65
CA ILE A 242 5.90 -3.27 15.96
C ILE A 242 5.76 -1.75 15.87
N MET A 243 6.58 -1.08 15.07
CA MET A 243 6.55 0.38 14.94
C MET A 243 5.38 0.89 14.07
N SER A 244 4.66 0.00 13.39
CA SER A 244 3.48 0.36 12.58
C SER A 244 2.16 0.28 13.34
N ILE A 245 2.18 -0.35 14.52
CA ILE A 245 1.05 -0.49 15.44
C ILE A 245 0.98 0.74 16.34
#